data_AF-A0A839UW32-F1
#
_entry.id   AF-A0A839UW32-F1
#
_cell.length_a   1.000
_cell.length_b   1.000
_cell.length_c   1.000
_cell.angle_alpha   90.00
_cell.angle_beta   90.00
_cell.angle_gamma   90.00
#
_symmetry.space_group_name_H-M   'P 1'
#
loop_
_entity.id
_entity.type
_entity.pdbx_description
1 polymer ?
#
loop_
_entity_poly.entity_id
_entity_poly.type
_entity_poly.pdbx_seq_one_letter_code
_entity_poly.pdbx_strand_id
1 'polypeptide(L)'
;MTASVAGTRESRRAAMPGLAGLIAGIGVSLAVMTGPARAGTPPGLTGPAAAAVMQALTNGTVMHCTNPDGHDVACQAKHNSLTPNLFYGDANGHGPNSDVLVITFYQGDPTGSAMDVAVAYFRRDGGRYRYVRTFHNVFMGDIAPGTRVVFRAGHVSFTGLTLRPQDDYHNPQGRTRYVLDLR
;
A
#
# COMPACT_ATOMS: atom_id res chain seq x y z
N MET A 1 -36.74 -60.63 1.11
CA MET A 1 -37.11 -60.24 2.48
C MET A 1 -37.33 -58.72 2.48
N THR A 2 -38.51 -58.24 2.08
CA THR A 2 -39.62 -57.73 2.94
C THR A 2 -39.28 -56.53 3.84
N ALA A 3 -39.76 -55.36 3.40
CA ALA A 3 -40.50 -54.29 4.10
C ALA A 3 -39.88 -53.48 5.28
N SER A 4 -39.80 -52.16 5.05
CA SER A 4 -40.48 -51.03 5.75
C SER A 4 -40.75 -51.11 7.26
N VAL A 5 -40.52 -49.98 7.97
CA VAL A 5 -41.59 -49.16 8.63
C VAL A 5 -40.98 -48.05 9.51
N ALA A 6 -41.54 -46.85 9.36
CA ALA A 6 -41.34 -45.67 10.19
C ALA A 6 -41.97 -45.81 11.60
N GLY A 7 -41.42 -45.13 12.60
CA GLY A 7 -42.00 -45.06 13.94
C GLY A 7 -41.89 -43.67 14.54
N THR A 8 -42.94 -42.87 14.38
CA THR A 8 -43.26 -41.69 15.17
C THR A 8 -43.68 -42.10 16.59
N ARG A 9 -43.18 -41.40 17.62
CA ARG A 9 -43.87 -41.30 18.91
C ARG A 9 -43.86 -39.87 19.42
N GLU A 10 -45.01 -39.24 19.21
CA GLU A 10 -45.53 -38.11 19.97
C GLU A 10 -45.77 -38.57 21.42
N SER A 11 -45.22 -37.85 22.39
CA SER A 11 -45.60 -38.00 23.80
C SER A 11 -45.98 -36.63 24.35
N ARG A 12 -47.29 -36.39 24.42
CA ARG A 12 -47.87 -35.30 25.21
C ARG A 12 -47.84 -35.70 26.68
N ARG A 13 -47.35 -34.82 27.55
CA ARG A 13 -47.95 -34.57 28.88
C ARG A 13 -47.57 -33.16 29.34
N ALA A 14 -48.60 -32.43 29.71
CA ALA A 14 -48.57 -31.06 30.21
C ALA A 14 -48.29 -31.03 31.72
N ALA A 15 -47.67 -29.94 32.19
CA ALA A 15 -47.96 -29.26 33.46
C ALA A 15 -47.16 -27.93 33.54
N MET A 16 -47.88 -26.81 33.66
CA MET A 16 -47.39 -25.48 34.09
C MET A 16 -47.25 -25.44 35.64
N PRO A 17 -46.89 -24.32 36.31
CA PRO A 17 -46.15 -23.10 35.94
C PRO A 17 -44.97 -22.80 36.91
N GLY A 18 -44.06 -21.90 36.53
CA GLY A 18 -43.04 -21.37 37.44
C GLY A 18 -42.57 -19.98 37.01
N LEU A 19 -43.15 -18.94 37.62
CA LEU A 19 -42.74 -17.55 37.51
C LEU A 19 -41.32 -17.36 38.09
N ALA A 20 -40.37 -16.86 37.29
CA ALA A 20 -39.18 -16.17 37.81
C ALA A 20 -38.55 -15.26 36.74
N GLY A 21 -38.74 -13.95 36.91
CA GLY A 21 -37.75 -12.90 36.67
C GLY A 21 -37.14 -12.77 35.27
N LEU A 22 -37.80 -12.03 34.39
CA LEU A 22 -37.18 -11.46 33.19
C LEU A 22 -36.79 -10.01 33.50
N ILE A 23 -35.59 -9.79 34.05
CA ILE A 23 -34.95 -8.47 34.02
C ILE A 23 -34.40 -8.32 32.60
N ALA A 24 -35.19 -7.69 31.73
CA ALA A 24 -34.73 -7.24 30.43
C ALA A 24 -33.73 -6.10 30.63
N GLY A 25 -32.45 -6.46 30.83
CA GLY A 25 -31.36 -5.52 30.73
C GLY A 25 -31.27 -5.02 29.29
N ILE A 26 -31.69 -3.78 29.05
CA ILE A 26 -31.42 -3.06 27.81
C ILE A 26 -29.92 -2.76 27.81
N GLY A 27 -29.14 -3.72 27.30
CA GLY A 27 -27.75 -3.49 26.95
C GLY A 27 -27.71 -2.58 25.74
N VAL A 28 -27.61 -1.27 25.96
CA VAL A 28 -27.23 -0.32 24.91
C VAL A 28 -25.79 -0.64 24.55
N SER A 29 -25.61 -1.50 23.55
CA SER A 29 -24.32 -1.69 22.92
C SER A 29 -23.99 -0.38 22.21
N LEU A 30 -23.13 0.45 22.81
CA LEU A 30 -22.43 1.48 22.05
C LEU A 30 -21.53 0.75 21.04
N ALA A 31 -22.06 0.53 19.84
CA ALA A 31 -21.23 0.23 18.69
C ALA A 31 -20.37 1.47 18.43
N VAL A 32 -19.14 1.47 18.93
CA VAL A 32 -18.12 2.42 18.49
C VAL A 32 -17.87 2.09 17.02
N MET A 33 -18.55 2.80 16.12
CA MET A 33 -18.24 2.76 14.70
C MET A 33 -16.86 3.40 14.52
N THR A 34 -15.82 2.60 14.68
CA THR A 34 -14.48 2.91 14.18
C THR A 34 -14.52 2.81 12.65
N GLY A 35 -15.17 3.79 12.02
CA GLY A 35 -15.00 4.00 10.59
C GLY A 35 -13.51 4.23 10.32
N PRO A 36 -12.94 3.64 9.25
CA PRO A 36 -11.53 3.85 8.95
C PRO A 36 -11.31 5.34 8.73
N ALA A 37 -10.43 5.93 9.55
CA ALA A 37 -9.89 7.25 9.28
C ALA A 37 -9.20 7.17 7.91
N ARG A 38 -9.79 7.79 6.88
CA ARG A 38 -9.13 7.96 5.60
C ARG A 38 -7.96 8.90 5.86
N ALA A 39 -6.74 8.36 5.82
CA ALA A 39 -5.54 9.18 5.73
C ALA A 39 -5.78 10.17 4.59
N GLY A 40 -5.79 11.46 4.90
CA GLY A 40 -5.93 12.50 3.90
C GLY A 40 -4.78 12.35 2.90
N THR A 41 -5.10 12.36 1.61
CA THR A 41 -4.08 12.42 0.57
C THR A 41 -3.27 13.72 0.77
N PRO A 42 -1.93 13.66 0.86
CA PRO A 42 -1.11 14.85 0.96
C PRO A 42 -1.42 15.80 -0.20
N PRO A 43 -1.40 17.11 0.04
CA PRO A 43 -1.55 18.09 -1.04
C PRO A 43 -0.50 17.81 -2.13
N GLY A 44 -0.95 17.69 -3.38
CA GLY A 44 -0.10 17.43 -4.55
C GLY A 44 -0.19 16.02 -5.13
N LEU A 45 -0.59 15.02 -4.33
CA LEU A 45 -0.80 13.68 -4.88
C LEU A 45 -2.21 13.55 -5.49
N THR A 46 -2.27 13.48 -6.81
CA THR A 46 -3.52 13.40 -7.57
C THR A 46 -3.54 12.20 -8.52
N GLY A 47 -4.73 11.77 -8.92
CA GLY A 47 -4.94 10.68 -9.86
C GLY A 47 -5.55 9.42 -9.24
N PRO A 48 -5.89 8.43 -10.08
CA PRO A 48 -6.74 7.30 -9.68
C PRO A 48 -6.06 6.31 -8.73
N ALA A 49 -4.72 6.35 -8.59
CA ALA A 49 -3.98 5.53 -7.63
C ALA A 49 -3.71 6.22 -6.28
N ALA A 50 -3.99 7.52 -6.14
CA ALA A 50 -3.53 8.34 -5.02
C ALA A 50 -3.85 7.73 -3.63
N ALA A 51 -5.10 7.26 -3.44
CA ALA A 51 -5.51 6.66 -2.16
C ALA A 51 -4.73 5.39 -1.82
N ALA A 52 -4.52 4.49 -2.79
CA ALA A 52 -3.79 3.25 -2.60
C ALA A 52 -2.30 3.51 -2.32
N VAL A 53 -1.70 4.46 -3.04
CA VAL A 53 -0.32 4.88 -2.83
C VAL A 53 -0.13 5.46 -1.44
N MET A 54 -1.03 6.35 -1.00
CA MET A 54 -0.93 6.92 0.35
C MET A 54 -1.12 5.92 1.46
N GLN A 55 -2.03 4.97 1.28
CA GLN A 55 -2.22 3.90 2.24
C GLN A 55 -0.92 3.07 2.37
N ALA A 56 -0.31 2.69 1.25
CA ALA A 56 0.94 1.90 1.26
C ALA A 56 2.13 2.68 1.84
N LEU A 57 2.24 3.98 1.56
CA LEU A 57 3.25 4.85 2.16
C LEU A 57 3.04 5.01 3.68
N THR A 58 1.80 5.29 4.11
CA THR A 58 1.46 5.49 5.52
C THR A 58 1.66 4.22 6.36
N ASN A 59 1.39 3.06 5.76
CA ASN A 59 1.56 1.77 6.43
C ASN A 59 3.02 1.28 6.43
N GLY A 60 3.98 2.08 5.93
CA GLY A 60 5.40 1.70 5.89
C GLY A 60 5.70 0.51 4.97
N THR A 61 4.82 0.20 4.01
CA THR A 61 5.00 -0.96 3.10
C THR A 61 5.98 -0.66 1.97
N VAL A 62 6.10 0.62 1.60
CA VAL A 62 6.92 1.07 0.47
C VAL A 62 8.31 1.53 0.91
N MET A 63 8.44 2.06 2.12
CA MET A 63 9.65 2.72 2.61
C MET A 63 10.25 1.94 3.78
N HIS A 64 11.57 1.93 3.86
CA HIS A 64 12.33 1.36 4.96
C HIS A 64 13.10 2.45 5.66
N CYS A 65 12.95 2.54 6.98
CA CYS A 65 13.69 3.46 7.83
C CYS A 65 14.60 2.66 8.74
N THR A 66 15.63 3.31 9.27
CA THR A 66 16.48 2.73 10.31
C THR A 66 16.32 3.51 11.59
N ASN A 67 16.25 2.81 12.73
CA ASN A 67 16.29 3.46 14.03
C ASN A 67 17.74 3.92 14.36
N PRO A 68 17.96 4.70 15.45
CA PRO A 68 19.30 5.16 15.83
C PRO A 68 20.31 4.04 16.12
N ASP A 69 19.84 2.82 16.42
CA ASP A 69 20.68 1.63 16.65
C ASP A 69 21.03 0.90 15.33
N GLY A 70 20.57 1.41 14.18
CA GLY A 70 20.81 0.83 12.85
C GLY A 70 19.86 -0.33 12.49
N HIS A 71 18.78 -0.54 13.24
CA HIS A 71 17.79 -1.57 12.93
C HIS A 71 16.70 -1.07 12.00
N ASP A 72 16.32 -1.91 11.03
CA ASP A 72 15.21 -1.64 10.12
C ASP A 72 13.88 -1.51 10.88
N VAL A 73 13.17 -0.42 10.62
CA VAL A 73 11.87 -0.10 11.19
C VAL A 73 10.94 0.48 10.12
N ALA A 74 9.63 0.38 10.35
CA ALA A 74 8.64 1.02 9.49
C ALA A 74 8.75 2.54 9.61
N CYS A 75 8.77 3.24 8.48
CA CYS A 75 8.79 4.70 8.46
C CYS A 75 7.51 5.29 9.05
N GLN A 76 7.64 6.22 10.01
CA GLN A 76 6.50 7.02 10.45
C GLN A 76 6.30 8.22 9.51
N ALA A 77 5.11 8.33 8.91
CA ALA A 77 4.79 9.34 7.90
C ALA A 77 5.00 10.80 8.34
N LYS A 78 5.09 11.08 9.65
CA LYS A 78 5.25 12.44 10.21
C LYS A 78 6.60 13.10 9.92
N HIS A 79 7.60 12.34 9.49
CA HIS A 79 8.97 12.85 9.31
C HIS A 79 9.41 12.99 7.84
N ASN A 80 8.57 12.60 6.88
CA ASN A 80 9.01 12.45 5.50
C ASN A 80 8.33 13.49 4.61
N SER A 81 9.12 14.28 3.88
CA SER A 81 8.62 15.09 2.76
C SER A 81 8.21 14.16 1.61
N LEU A 82 7.05 13.53 1.76
CA LEU A 82 6.52 12.58 0.78
C LEU A 82 5.92 13.36 -0.39
N THR A 83 6.71 13.55 -1.44
CA THR A 83 6.23 14.00 -2.74
C THR A 83 6.35 12.86 -3.76
N PRO A 84 5.46 11.84 -3.67
CA PRO A 84 5.49 10.72 -4.60
C PRO A 84 5.20 11.16 -6.03
N ASN A 85 6.06 10.75 -6.96
CA ASN A 85 5.88 10.91 -8.39
C ASN A 85 5.18 9.66 -8.94
N LEU A 86 4.04 9.84 -9.60
CA LEU A 86 3.22 8.75 -10.14
C LEU A 86 3.31 8.70 -11.66
N PHE A 87 3.71 7.55 -12.18
CA PHE A 87 3.81 7.28 -13.60
C PHE A 87 2.87 6.14 -13.97
N TYR A 88 1.91 6.43 -14.83
CA TYR A 88 0.90 5.46 -15.27
C TYR A 88 1.28 4.83 -16.60
N GLY A 89 0.90 3.57 -16.80
CA GLY A 89 1.09 2.87 -18.07
C GLY A 89 0.35 1.54 -18.13
N ASP A 90 0.79 0.70 -19.06
CA ASP A 90 0.29 -0.66 -19.24
C ASP A 90 1.46 -1.60 -19.56
N ALA A 91 1.86 -2.39 -18.57
CA ALA A 91 2.87 -3.42 -18.69
C ALA A 91 2.27 -4.83 -18.75
N ASN A 92 0.97 -4.98 -18.51
CA ASN A 92 0.31 -6.29 -18.44
C ASN A 92 -0.78 -6.49 -19.50
N GLY A 93 -1.03 -5.51 -20.37
CA GLY A 93 -2.06 -5.59 -21.40
C GLY A 93 -3.48 -5.47 -20.86
N HIS A 94 -3.65 -4.83 -19.70
CA HIS A 94 -4.94 -4.64 -19.04
C HIS A 94 -5.56 -3.26 -19.32
N GLY A 95 -4.97 -2.50 -20.25
CA GLY A 95 -5.47 -1.20 -20.69
C GLY A 95 -4.66 -0.03 -20.12
N PRO A 96 -4.93 1.19 -20.61
CA PRO A 96 -4.20 2.37 -20.19
C PRO A 96 -4.37 2.61 -18.69
N ASN A 97 -3.27 2.98 -18.02
CA ASN A 97 -3.23 3.19 -16.57
C ASN A 97 -3.66 1.95 -15.79
N SER A 98 -3.42 0.74 -16.30
CA SER A 98 -3.56 -0.50 -15.52
C SER A 98 -2.42 -0.64 -14.50
N ASP A 99 -1.31 0.06 -14.73
CA ASP A 99 -0.07 -0.06 -13.98
C ASP A 99 0.43 1.32 -13.54
N VAL A 100 1.00 1.38 -12.33
CA VAL A 100 1.60 2.59 -11.76
C VAL A 100 2.95 2.30 -11.16
N LEU A 101 3.95 3.07 -11.60
CA LEU A 101 5.23 3.18 -10.93
C LEU A 101 5.22 4.44 -10.05
N VAL A 102 5.54 4.26 -8.78
CA VAL A 102 5.69 5.34 -7.80
C VAL A 102 7.16 5.50 -7.48
N ILE A 103 7.66 6.72 -7.59
CA ILE A 103 9.01 7.09 -7.12
C ILE A 103 8.84 8.12 -6.01
N THR A 104 9.31 7.77 -4.81
CA THR A 104 9.21 8.61 -3.63
C THR A 104 10.58 8.80 -3.01
N PHE A 105 10.95 10.05 -2.76
CA PHE A 105 12.11 10.39 -1.96
C PHE A 105 11.67 10.62 -0.52
N TYR A 106 12.46 10.12 0.44
CA TYR A 106 12.15 10.21 1.86
C TYR A 106 13.45 10.25 2.67
N GLN A 107 13.37 10.59 3.95
CA GLN A 107 14.51 10.56 4.85
C GLN A 107 14.38 9.30 5.74
N GLY A 108 15.16 8.25 5.48
CA GLY A 108 15.09 6.99 6.21
C GLY A 108 15.72 7.04 7.59
N ASP A 109 16.74 7.89 7.76
CA ASP A 109 17.40 8.19 9.02
C ASP A 109 17.03 9.62 9.48
N PRO A 110 16.23 9.78 10.55
CA PRO A 110 15.83 11.08 11.05
C PRO A 110 17.00 11.91 11.63
N THR A 111 18.16 11.29 11.88
CA THR A 111 19.38 11.96 12.36
C THR A 111 20.32 12.35 11.23
N GLY A 112 20.19 11.74 10.05
CA GLY A 112 20.97 12.02 8.86
C GLY A 112 20.38 13.15 8.01
N SER A 113 21.12 13.56 6.96
CA SER A 113 20.63 14.49 5.92
C SER A 113 20.46 13.81 4.56
N ALA A 114 20.72 12.49 4.50
CA ALA A 114 20.61 11.72 3.28
C ALA A 114 19.13 11.49 2.93
N MET A 115 18.81 11.67 1.66
CA MET A 115 17.53 11.26 1.08
C MET A 115 17.68 9.84 0.53
N ASP A 116 16.75 8.99 0.93
CA ASP A 116 16.52 7.66 0.37
C ASP A 116 15.49 7.73 -0.75
N VAL A 117 15.48 6.70 -1.59
CA VAL A 117 14.52 6.54 -2.68
C VAL A 117 13.81 5.21 -2.58
N ALA A 118 12.48 5.26 -2.65
CA ALA A 118 11.63 4.09 -2.81
C ALA A 118 11.01 4.11 -4.21
N VAL A 119 11.18 3.01 -4.94
CA VAL A 119 10.49 2.77 -6.21
C VAL A 119 9.52 1.63 -6.01
N ALA A 120 8.23 1.89 -6.10
CA ALA A 120 7.17 0.92 -5.86
C ALA A 120 6.24 0.76 -7.05
N TYR A 121 5.75 -0.45 -7.24
CA TYR A 121 4.85 -0.81 -8.32
C TYR A 121 3.47 -1.18 -7.79
N PHE A 122 2.46 -0.63 -8.43
CA PHE A 122 1.04 -0.84 -8.15
C PHE A 122 0.34 -1.31 -9.42
N ARG A 123 -0.64 -2.18 -9.26
CA ARG A 123 -1.48 -2.69 -10.35
C ARG A 123 -2.94 -2.41 -10.06
N ARG A 124 -3.70 -2.07 -11.09
CA ARG A 124 -5.14 -1.93 -11.03
C ARG A 124 -5.80 -3.29 -11.23
N ASP A 125 -6.60 -3.69 -10.26
CA ASP A 125 -7.32 -4.95 -10.20
C ASP A 125 -8.77 -4.68 -9.77
N GLY A 126 -9.75 -5.14 -10.55
CA GLY A 126 -11.17 -4.86 -10.27
C GLY A 126 -11.49 -3.36 -10.12
N GLY A 127 -10.76 -2.49 -10.83
CA GLY A 127 -10.94 -1.03 -10.78
C GLY A 127 -10.20 -0.31 -9.66
N ARG A 128 -9.55 -1.03 -8.74
CA ARG A 128 -8.78 -0.47 -7.61
C ARG A 128 -7.29 -0.74 -7.76
N TYR A 129 -6.44 0.20 -7.35
CA TYR A 129 -5.01 -0.04 -7.31
C TYR A 129 -4.62 -0.80 -6.05
N ARG A 130 -3.69 -1.75 -6.20
CA ARG A 130 -3.06 -2.48 -5.10
C ARG A 130 -1.55 -2.41 -5.23
N TYR A 131 -0.88 -2.30 -4.09
CA TYR A 131 0.57 -2.46 -4.00
C TYR A 131 0.97 -3.87 -4.44
N VAL A 132 2.05 -3.96 -5.23
CA VAL A 132 2.60 -5.23 -5.70
C VAL A 132 3.97 -5.47 -5.07
N ARG A 133 4.92 -4.53 -5.24
CA ARG A 133 6.29 -4.66 -4.73
C ARG A 133 7.05 -3.34 -4.71
N THR A 134 8.13 -3.30 -3.95
CA THR A 134 9.18 -2.26 -3.97
C THR A 134 10.44 -2.82 -4.63
N PHE A 135 11.20 -1.94 -5.29
CA PHE A 135 12.49 -2.24 -5.91
C PHE A 135 13.61 -1.63 -5.08
N HIS A 136 14.41 -2.50 -4.44
CA HIS A 136 15.48 -2.08 -3.53
C HIS A 136 16.81 -1.81 -4.23
N ASN A 137 16.93 -2.14 -5.52
CA ASN A 137 18.15 -1.99 -6.31
C ASN A 137 18.15 -0.71 -7.16
N VAL A 138 17.43 0.32 -6.74
CA VAL A 138 17.40 1.64 -7.40
C VAL A 138 18.11 2.65 -6.50
N PHE A 139 19.20 3.22 -6.99
CA PHE A 139 20.03 4.17 -6.25
C PHE A 139 20.16 5.46 -7.05
N MET A 140 19.30 6.44 -6.79
CA MET A 140 19.28 7.71 -7.52
C MET A 140 19.01 8.87 -6.56
N GLY A 141 19.57 10.03 -6.87
CA GLY A 141 19.34 11.26 -6.12
C GLY A 141 18.10 12.02 -6.58
N ASP A 142 17.72 11.89 -7.86
CA ASP A 142 16.50 12.51 -8.40
C ASP A 142 16.05 11.81 -9.70
N ILE A 143 14.88 12.18 -10.23
CA ILE A 143 14.39 11.82 -11.56
C ILE A 143 14.96 12.81 -12.57
N ALA A 144 15.54 12.33 -13.67
CA ALA A 144 16.12 13.26 -14.65
C ALA A 144 15.03 14.13 -15.31
N PRO A 145 15.27 15.44 -15.53
CA PRO A 145 14.32 16.30 -16.23
C PRO A 145 13.92 15.72 -17.60
N GLY A 146 12.62 15.75 -17.90
CA GLY A 146 12.06 15.19 -19.13
C GLY A 146 12.08 13.66 -19.21
N THR A 147 12.35 12.96 -18.10
CA THR A 147 12.32 11.48 -18.07
C THR A 147 10.97 10.96 -18.53
N ARG A 148 11.02 10.04 -19.50
CA ARG A 148 9.88 9.23 -19.90
C ARG A 148 9.97 7.89 -19.20
N VAL A 149 8.96 7.56 -18.41
CA VAL A 149 8.77 6.21 -17.88
C VAL A 149 8.08 5.38 -18.96
N VAL A 150 8.71 4.29 -19.36
CA VAL A 150 8.25 3.44 -20.45
C VAL A 150 7.85 2.09 -19.88
N PHE A 151 6.55 1.80 -19.93
CA PHE A 151 5.99 0.49 -19.63
C PHE A 151 6.03 -0.39 -20.88
N ARG A 152 6.48 -1.63 -20.71
CA ARG A 152 6.49 -2.70 -21.72
C ARG A 152 6.01 -3.98 -21.06
N ALA A 153 5.70 -5.00 -21.85
CA ALA A 153 5.26 -6.30 -21.35
C ALA A 153 6.19 -6.83 -20.23
N GLY A 154 5.68 -6.85 -18.99
CA GLY A 154 6.38 -7.29 -17.79
C GLY A 154 7.53 -6.41 -17.30
N HIS A 155 7.77 -5.22 -17.87
CA HIS A 155 8.90 -4.37 -17.49
C HIS A 155 8.55 -2.89 -17.49
N VAL A 156 9.24 -2.11 -16.67
CA VAL A 156 9.24 -0.65 -16.74
C VAL A 156 10.66 -0.12 -16.81
N SER A 157 10.89 0.93 -17.58
CA SER A 157 12.20 1.57 -17.65
C SER A 157 12.11 3.09 -17.58
N PHE A 158 13.11 3.69 -16.96
CA PHE A 158 13.23 5.15 -16.79
C PHE A 158 14.70 5.54 -16.57
N THR A 159 14.98 6.84 -16.53
CA THR A 159 16.33 7.36 -16.26
C THR A 159 16.32 8.16 -14.96
N GLY A 160 17.18 7.80 -14.02
CA GLY A 160 17.41 8.57 -12.80
C GLY A 160 18.71 9.37 -12.87
N LEU A 161 18.81 10.40 -12.04
CA LEU A 161 20.04 11.12 -11.78
C LEU A 161 20.82 10.46 -10.66
N THR A 162 22.11 10.24 -10.87
CA THR A 162 23.01 9.58 -9.92
C THR A 162 24.23 10.46 -9.67
N LEU A 163 24.77 10.39 -8.46
CA LEU A 163 25.98 11.14 -8.13
C LEU A 163 27.19 10.55 -8.84
N ARG A 164 27.96 11.40 -9.51
CA ARG A 164 29.32 11.11 -9.95
C ARG A 164 30.32 11.58 -8.90
N PRO A 165 31.59 11.13 -8.93
CA PRO A 165 32.60 11.52 -7.94
C PRO A 165 32.83 13.02 -7.75
N GLN A 166 32.44 13.87 -8.71
CA GLN A 166 32.61 15.33 -8.66
C GLN A 166 31.29 16.09 -8.56
N ASP A 167 30.16 15.39 -8.46
CA ASP A 167 28.86 16.04 -8.36
C ASP A 167 28.61 16.54 -6.92
N ASP A 168 27.94 17.68 -6.78
CA ASP A 168 27.34 18.09 -5.51
C ASP A 168 26.13 17.17 -5.21
N TYR A 169 25.94 16.79 -3.95
CA TYR A 169 24.79 15.98 -3.52
C TYR A 169 23.44 16.58 -3.95
N HIS A 170 23.34 17.92 -3.95
CA HIS A 170 22.16 18.67 -4.36
C HIS A 170 22.00 18.80 -5.88
N ASN A 171 23.00 18.41 -6.67
CA ASN A 171 22.99 18.54 -8.12
C ASN A 171 23.64 17.33 -8.81
N PRO A 172 23.03 16.12 -8.69
CA PRO A 172 23.51 14.94 -9.39
C PRO A 172 23.39 15.13 -10.91
N GLN A 173 24.46 14.83 -11.64
CA GLN A 173 24.50 14.97 -13.10
C GLN A 173 24.73 13.64 -13.83
N GLY A 174 25.18 12.60 -13.12
CA GLY A 174 25.20 11.25 -13.66
C GLY A 174 23.80 10.80 -14.06
N ARG A 175 23.72 9.95 -15.09
CA ARG A 175 22.45 9.41 -15.59
C ARG A 175 22.55 7.91 -15.64
N THR A 176 21.62 7.24 -14.96
CA THR A 176 21.53 5.79 -14.97
C THR A 176 20.16 5.37 -15.49
N ARG A 177 20.16 4.46 -16.46
CA ARG A 177 18.93 3.85 -16.97
C ARG A 177 18.57 2.66 -16.10
N TYR A 178 17.37 2.69 -15.53
CA TYR A 178 16.79 1.61 -14.78
C TYR A 178 15.85 0.80 -15.67
N VAL A 179 15.94 -0.52 -15.58
CA VAL A 179 14.98 -1.46 -16.17
C VAL A 179 14.55 -2.40 -15.06
N LEU A 180 13.28 -2.36 -14.70
CA LEU A 180 12.71 -3.11 -13.60
C LEU A 180 11.80 -4.20 -14.17
N ASP A 181 11.98 -5.42 -13.69
CA ASP A 181 11.08 -6.55 -13.96
C ASP A 181 9.86 -6.47 -13.04
N LEU A 182 8.67 -6.51 -13.62
CA LEU A 182 7.39 -6.38 -12.92
C LEU A 182 6.73 -7.72 -12.60
N ARG A 183 7.39 -8.85 -12.94
CA ARG A 183 6.92 -10.20 -12.65
C ARG A 183 7.18 -10.59 -11.18
#